data_AF-A0A955MYC6-F1
#
_entry.id   AF-A0A955MYC6-F1
#
_cell.length_a   1.000
_cell.length_b   1.000
_cell.length_c   1.000
_cell.angle_alpha   90.00
_cell.angle_beta   90.00
_cell.angle_gamma   90.00
#
_symmetry.space_group_name_H-M   'P 1'
#
loop_
_entity.id
_entity.type
_entity.pdbx_description
1 polymer ?
#
loop_
_entity_poly.entity_id
_entity_poly.type
_entity_poly.pdbx_seq_one_letter_code
_entity_poly.pdbx_strand_id
1 'polypeptide(L)'
;MKEKEFAIADKLADAIFDELTKMDENGAWKEVHEAMKRASSALPDNYSLSLEVALNVTDSEREESVTMLVDGYATAGDHSVYRAGGGAAEVRYVVNGEICVVPDDHCPHCWGDWMFKSEHRECPECGYELGKEVKFLLDSDQCPHCGEGKITRSNPKCSECGYEVDPNEVVWG
;
A
#
# COMPACT_ATOMS: atom_id res chain seq x y z
N MET A 1 -1.25 17.86 10.31
CA MET A 1 -0.94 17.11 11.55
C MET A 1 0.54 16.79 11.61
N LYS A 2 1.12 16.64 12.80
CA LYS A 2 2.54 16.30 12.98
C LYS A 2 2.72 14.78 12.90
N GLU A 3 3.84 14.32 12.36
CA GLU A 3 4.28 12.91 12.24
C GLU A 3 3.94 12.01 13.45
N LYS A 4 4.06 12.55 14.67
CA LYS A 4 3.74 11.82 15.92
C LYS A 4 2.25 11.51 16.14
N GLU A 5 1.35 12.25 15.50
CA GLU A 5 -0.11 12.09 15.63
C GLU A 5 -0.62 10.96 14.72
N PHE A 6 -0.02 10.80 13.53
CA PHE A 6 -0.32 9.68 12.63
C PHE A 6 0.23 8.34 13.13
N ALA A 7 1.36 8.34 13.85
CA ALA A 7 1.94 7.12 14.44
C ALA A 7 0.99 6.36 15.39
N ILE A 8 -0.07 6.99 15.90
CA ILE A 8 -1.11 6.32 16.69
C ILE A 8 -2.14 5.65 15.78
N ALA A 9 -2.59 6.36 14.74
CA ALA A 9 -3.54 5.82 13.76
C ALA A 9 -2.95 4.67 12.94
N ASP A 10 -1.65 4.75 12.67
CA ASP A 10 -0.87 3.72 11.98
C ASP A 10 -0.82 2.40 12.78
N LYS A 11 -0.42 2.46 14.06
CA LYS A 11 -0.48 1.29 14.96
C LYS A 11 -1.88 0.69 15.10
N LEU A 12 -2.92 1.51 14.97
CA LEU A 12 -4.29 1.04 14.97
C LEU A 12 -4.62 0.34 13.64
N ALA A 13 -4.17 0.88 12.50
CA ALA A 13 -4.30 0.24 11.20
C ALA A 13 -3.66 -1.15 11.19
N ASP A 14 -2.42 -1.27 11.69
CA ASP A 14 -1.71 -2.56 11.85
C ASP A 14 -2.51 -3.54 12.72
N ALA A 15 -2.96 -3.09 13.89
CA ALA A 15 -3.72 -3.95 14.81
C ALA A 15 -5.05 -4.42 14.21
N ILE A 16 -5.72 -3.59 13.42
CA ILE A 16 -6.95 -3.96 12.71
C ILE A 16 -6.62 -4.95 11.60
N PHE A 17 -5.58 -4.71 10.80
CA PHE A 17 -5.18 -5.61 9.72
C PHE A 17 -4.79 -7.00 10.24
N ASP A 18 -4.04 -7.07 11.34
CA ASP A 18 -3.70 -8.32 12.02
C ASP A 18 -4.95 -9.08 12.48
N GLU A 19 -5.94 -8.37 13.04
CA GLU A 19 -7.16 -9.00 13.51
C GLU A 19 -8.05 -9.48 12.36
N LEU A 20 -8.18 -8.68 11.30
CA LEU A 20 -8.89 -9.09 10.08
C LEU A 20 -8.25 -10.33 9.45
N THR A 21 -6.92 -10.40 9.44
CA THR A 21 -6.17 -11.56 8.97
C THR A 21 -6.45 -12.80 9.82
N LYS A 22 -6.40 -12.68 11.15
CA LYS A 22 -6.76 -13.81 12.05
C LYS A 22 -8.21 -14.25 11.86
N MET A 23 -9.13 -13.31 11.64
CA MET A 23 -10.53 -13.64 11.37
C MET A 23 -10.68 -14.44 10.07
N ASP A 24 -9.93 -14.08 9.03
CA ASP A 24 -9.89 -14.81 7.76
C ASP A 24 -9.31 -16.22 7.93
N GLU A 25 -8.14 -16.33 8.58
CA GLU A 25 -7.47 -17.62 8.84
C GLU A 25 -8.33 -18.58 9.67
N ASN A 26 -9.11 -18.04 10.61
CA ASN A 26 -10.03 -18.83 11.43
C ASN A 26 -11.39 -19.10 10.76
N GLY A 27 -11.59 -18.64 9.52
CA GLY A 27 -12.81 -18.87 8.75
C GLY A 27 -14.02 -18.08 9.23
N ALA A 28 -13.83 -16.99 9.98
CA ALA A 28 -14.92 -16.15 10.49
C ALA A 28 -15.76 -15.54 9.34
N TRP A 29 -15.14 -15.32 8.18
CA TRP A 29 -15.80 -14.75 6.99
C TRP A 29 -16.51 -15.78 6.11
N LYS A 30 -16.53 -17.07 6.48
CA LYS A 30 -17.07 -18.15 5.64
C LYS A 30 -18.52 -17.89 5.20
N GLU A 31 -19.39 -17.45 6.10
CA GLU A 31 -20.79 -17.19 5.77
C GLU A 31 -20.94 -15.98 4.84
N VAL A 32 -20.09 -14.96 5.02
CA VAL A 32 -20.04 -13.77 4.16
C VAL A 32 -19.55 -14.15 2.77
N HIS A 33 -18.48 -14.95 2.65
CA HIS A 33 -17.98 -15.44 1.35
C HIS A 33 -19.05 -16.21 0.59
N GLU A 34 -19.76 -17.11 1.27
CA GLU A 34 -20.86 -17.87 0.67
C GLU A 34 -22.03 -16.96 0.26
N ALA A 35 -22.33 -15.92 1.03
CA ALA A 35 -23.33 -14.92 0.66
C ALA A 35 -22.91 -14.08 -0.54
N MET A 36 -21.66 -13.61 -0.58
CA MET A 36 -21.10 -12.86 -1.70
C MET A 36 -21.10 -13.69 -2.99
N LYS A 37 -20.64 -14.95 -2.93
CA LYS A 37 -20.64 -15.86 -4.07
C LYS A 37 -22.05 -16.10 -4.62
N ARG A 38 -23.04 -16.31 -3.74
CA ARG A 38 -24.44 -16.47 -4.16
C ARG A 38 -24.98 -15.19 -4.81
N ALA A 39 -24.66 -14.03 -4.24
CA ALA A 39 -25.10 -12.75 -4.75
C ALA A 39 -24.46 -12.44 -6.11
N SER A 40 -23.15 -12.68 -6.29
CA SER A 40 -22.47 -12.44 -7.56
C SER A 40 -22.96 -13.38 -8.65
N SER A 41 -23.19 -14.65 -8.34
CA SER A 41 -23.75 -15.64 -9.27
C SER A 41 -25.16 -15.30 -9.78
N ALA A 42 -25.87 -14.41 -9.08
CA ALA A 42 -27.19 -13.92 -9.49
C ALA A 42 -27.13 -12.65 -10.36
N LEU A 43 -25.95 -12.04 -10.49
CA LEU A 43 -25.69 -10.88 -11.34
C LEU A 43 -25.11 -11.34 -12.70
N PRO A 44 -25.25 -10.53 -13.76
CA PRO A 44 -24.57 -10.80 -15.03
C PRO A 44 -23.05 -10.78 -14.85
N ASP A 45 -22.32 -11.57 -15.65
CA ASP A 45 -20.86 -11.76 -15.54
C ASP A 45 -20.02 -10.48 -15.67
N ASN A 46 -20.61 -9.38 -16.15
CA ASN A 46 -19.96 -8.08 -16.25
C ASN A 46 -20.13 -7.19 -14.99
N TYR A 47 -20.63 -7.76 -13.89
CA TYR A 47 -20.76 -7.11 -12.59
C TYR A 47 -19.90 -7.83 -11.55
N SER A 48 -19.40 -7.07 -10.58
CA SER A 48 -18.68 -7.58 -9.41
C SER A 48 -19.25 -7.01 -8.12
N LEU A 49 -18.97 -7.68 -7.01
CA LEU A 49 -19.28 -7.22 -5.66
C LEU A 49 -17.96 -6.98 -4.92
N SER A 50 -17.87 -5.89 -4.17
CA SER A 50 -16.82 -5.67 -3.18
C SER A 50 -17.41 -5.43 -1.79
N LEU A 51 -16.68 -5.84 -0.77
CA LEU A 51 -16.91 -5.58 0.63
C LEU A 51 -15.60 -5.02 1.20
N GLU A 52 -15.65 -3.81 1.74
CA GLU A 52 -14.46 -3.10 2.20
C GLU A 52 -14.62 -2.66 3.66
N VAL A 53 -13.55 -2.83 4.42
CA VAL A 53 -13.32 -2.29 5.76
C VAL A 53 -12.22 -1.24 5.62
N ALA A 54 -12.56 0.01 5.91
CA ALA A 54 -11.63 1.13 5.80
C ALA A 54 -11.45 1.83 7.15
N LEU A 55 -10.20 2.16 7.48
CA LEU A 55 -9.86 3.09 8.56
C LEU A 55 -9.45 4.43 7.95
N ASN A 56 -10.16 5.49 8.30
CA ASN A 56 -9.89 6.84 7.80
C ASN A 56 -9.58 7.78 8.98
N VAL A 57 -8.59 8.65 8.77
CA VAL A 57 -8.31 9.81 9.63
C VAL A 57 -8.81 11.05 8.93
N THR A 58 -9.79 11.72 9.52
CA THR A 58 -10.42 12.91 8.94
C THR A 58 -10.04 14.16 9.72
N ASP A 59 -9.54 15.17 9.03
CA ASP A 59 -9.33 16.53 9.55
C ASP A 59 -10.58 17.37 9.25
N SER A 60 -11.39 17.62 10.28
CA SER A 60 -12.64 18.37 10.13
C SER A 60 -12.44 19.87 9.87
N GLU A 61 -11.26 20.44 10.16
CA GLU A 61 -10.99 21.85 9.88
C GLU A 61 -10.59 22.07 8.43
N ARG A 62 -9.91 21.09 7.83
CA ARG A 62 -9.48 21.10 6.43
C ARG A 62 -10.45 20.42 5.47
N GLU A 63 -11.44 19.69 6.00
CA GLU A 63 -12.34 18.83 5.24
C GLU A 63 -11.60 17.77 4.41
N GLU A 64 -10.45 17.30 4.92
CA GLU A 64 -9.58 16.32 4.28
C GLU A 64 -9.67 14.97 5.01
N SER A 65 -9.53 13.87 4.28
CA SER A 65 -9.52 12.52 4.85
C SER A 65 -8.39 11.70 4.25
N VAL A 66 -7.61 11.05 5.11
CA VAL A 66 -6.55 10.12 4.73
C VAL A 66 -7.00 8.71 5.06
N THR A 67 -6.91 7.81 4.08
CA THR A 67 -7.21 6.40 4.27
C THR A 67 -5.97 5.69 4.81
N MET A 68 -6.06 5.16 6.02
CA MET A 68 -4.96 4.48 6.71
C MET A 68 -4.91 2.98 6.40
N LEU A 69 -6.08 2.38 6.14
CA LEU A 69 -6.22 0.97 5.84
C LEU A 69 -7.42 0.78 4.92
N VAL A 70 -7.27 -0.06 3.90
CA VAL A 70 -8.38 -0.69 3.19
C VAL A 70 -8.10 -2.18 3.13
N ASP A 71 -9.04 -2.97 3.64
CA ASP A 71 -9.01 -4.41 3.56
C ASP A 71 -10.42 -4.96 3.30
N GLY A 72 -10.53 -6.14 2.74
CA GLY A 72 -11.84 -6.62 2.31
C GLY A 72 -11.81 -7.76 1.31
N TYR A 73 -12.91 -7.92 0.59
CA TYR A 73 -13.12 -9.00 -0.36
C TYR A 73 -13.81 -8.51 -1.62
N ALA A 74 -13.51 -9.14 -2.75
CA ALA A 74 -14.20 -8.89 -4.00
C ALA A 74 -14.54 -10.20 -4.71
N THR A 75 -15.45 -10.13 -5.68
CA THR A 75 -15.80 -11.26 -6.54
C THR A 75 -15.21 -11.10 -7.94
N ALA A 76 -14.53 -12.13 -8.43
CA ALA A 76 -14.05 -12.19 -9.81
C ALA A 76 -15.18 -12.61 -10.78
N GLY A 77 -14.91 -12.52 -12.09
CA GLY A 77 -15.89 -12.88 -13.13
C GLY A 77 -16.30 -14.36 -13.14
N ASP A 78 -15.55 -15.24 -12.47
CA ASP A 78 -15.91 -16.62 -12.21
C ASP A 78 -16.71 -16.82 -10.90
N HIS A 79 -17.13 -15.71 -10.28
CA HIS A 79 -17.85 -15.65 -9.01
C HIS A 79 -17.05 -16.16 -7.81
N SER A 80 -15.73 -16.36 -7.96
CA SER A 80 -14.85 -16.65 -6.83
C SER A 80 -14.70 -15.41 -5.95
N VAL A 81 -14.66 -15.62 -4.64
CA VAL A 81 -14.38 -14.57 -3.65
C VAL A 81 -12.88 -14.59 -3.37
N TYR A 82 -12.23 -13.43 -3.46
CA TYR A 82 -10.83 -13.25 -3.12
C TYR A 82 -10.67 -12.05 -2.19
N ARG A 83 -9.64 -12.07 -1.33
CA ARG A 83 -9.32 -10.93 -0.48
C ARG A 83 -8.83 -9.78 -1.36
N ALA A 84 -9.51 -8.65 -1.29
CA ALA A 84 -9.21 -7.44 -2.02
C ALA A 84 -8.90 -6.37 -0.98
N GLY A 85 -7.61 -6.17 -0.72
CA GLY A 85 -7.19 -5.45 0.46
C GLY A 85 -5.69 -5.58 0.73
N GLY A 86 -5.17 -4.58 1.42
CA GLY A 86 -3.75 -4.41 1.71
C GLY A 86 -3.49 -2.91 1.70
N GLY A 87 -3.23 -2.33 2.86
CA GLY A 87 -2.66 -0.98 2.89
C GLY A 87 -1.44 -0.96 1.96
N ALA A 88 -1.25 0.12 1.20
CA ALA A 88 0.00 0.26 0.48
C ALA A 88 1.12 0.13 1.51
N ALA A 89 2.01 -0.85 1.30
CA ALA A 89 3.08 -1.14 2.24
C ALA A 89 3.77 0.17 2.60
N GLU A 90 4.03 0.39 3.89
CA GLU A 90 4.84 1.54 4.28
C GLU A 90 6.18 1.43 3.58
N VAL A 91 6.54 2.49 2.86
CA VAL A 91 7.81 2.60 2.20
C VAL A 91 8.60 3.73 2.84
N ARG A 92 9.88 3.44 3.10
CA ARG A 92 10.81 4.42 3.63
C ARG A 92 11.39 5.20 2.46
N TYR A 93 11.35 6.53 2.56
CA TYR A 93 11.91 7.45 1.58
C TYR A 93 12.94 8.35 2.25
N VAL A 94 13.83 8.92 1.44
CA VAL A 94 14.63 10.08 1.78
C VAL A 94 14.06 11.27 1.02
N VAL A 95 13.57 12.27 1.73
CA VAL A 95 13.03 13.52 1.18
C VAL A 95 13.86 14.68 1.69
N ASN A 96 14.49 15.43 0.79
CA ASN A 96 15.39 16.54 1.16
C ASN A 96 16.47 16.17 2.19
N GLY A 97 16.89 14.90 2.21
CA GLY A 97 17.90 14.39 3.15
C GLY A 97 17.35 13.88 4.49
N GLU A 98 16.04 13.95 4.72
CA GLU A 98 15.37 13.41 5.91
C GLU A 98 14.67 12.09 5.58
N ILE A 99 14.67 11.15 6.52
CA ILE A 99 13.95 9.88 6.36
C ILE A 99 12.47 10.13 6.65
N CYS A 100 11.61 9.73 5.70
CA CYS A 100 10.16 9.77 5.84
C CYS A 100 9.59 8.37 5.61
N VAL A 101 8.52 8.02 6.31
CA VAL A 101 7.80 6.75 6.12
C VAL A 101 6.36 7.09 5.80
N VAL A 102 5.89 6.65 4.63
CA VAL A 102 4.51 6.85 4.16
C VAL A 102 4.07 5.62 3.35
N PRO A 103 2.76 5.40 3.18
CA PRO A 103 2.25 4.41 2.23
C PRO A 103 2.80 4.63 0.80
N ASP A 104 3.09 3.56 0.06
CA ASP A 104 3.70 3.67 -1.28
C ASP A 104 2.82 4.39 -2.32
N ASP A 105 1.55 4.61 -2.03
CA ASP A 105 0.62 5.39 -2.86
C ASP A 105 0.53 6.87 -2.46
N HIS A 106 1.29 7.34 -1.46
CA HIS A 106 1.27 8.73 -1.00
C HIS A 106 2.61 9.45 -1.22
N CYS A 107 2.57 10.77 -1.43
CA CYS A 107 3.77 11.58 -1.52
C CYS A 107 4.45 11.75 -0.16
N PRO A 108 5.73 11.41 0.00
CA PRO A 108 6.41 11.54 1.30
C PRO A 108 6.68 13.00 1.70
N HIS A 109 6.52 13.97 0.80
CA HIS A 109 6.64 15.39 1.10
C HIS A 109 5.29 16.02 1.50
N CYS A 110 4.27 15.93 0.64
CA CYS A 110 3.00 16.62 0.85
C CYS A 110 1.84 15.73 1.29
N TRP A 111 2.04 14.40 1.35
CA TRP A 111 1.01 13.41 1.63
C TRP A 111 -0.14 13.35 0.62
N GLY A 112 0.03 13.97 -0.55
CA GLY A 112 -0.92 13.87 -1.66
C GLY A 112 -0.88 12.51 -2.33
N ASP A 113 -1.97 12.17 -3.04
CA ASP A 113 -2.05 10.92 -3.79
C ASP A 113 -0.96 10.87 -4.87
N TRP A 114 -0.19 9.78 -4.85
CA TRP A 114 0.90 9.56 -5.79
C TRP A 114 1.14 8.06 -6.02
N MET A 115 0.23 7.44 -6.79
CA MET A 115 0.34 6.05 -7.21
C MET A 115 1.34 5.88 -8.36
N PHE A 116 1.90 4.66 -8.49
CA PHE A 116 2.79 4.28 -9.59
C PHE A 116 3.98 5.25 -9.77
N LYS A 117 4.65 5.62 -8.68
CA LYS A 117 5.73 6.64 -8.68
C LYS A 117 6.87 6.36 -9.66
N SER A 118 7.13 5.09 -9.98
CA SER A 118 8.13 4.68 -10.98
C SER A 118 7.73 5.02 -12.42
N GLU A 119 6.42 5.03 -12.72
CA GLU A 119 5.87 5.40 -14.04
C GLU A 119 5.54 6.89 -14.13
N HIS A 120 5.10 7.47 -13.02
CA HIS A 120 4.72 8.88 -12.89
C HIS A 120 5.62 9.54 -11.85
N ARG A 121 6.80 9.98 -12.29
CA ARG A 121 7.88 10.40 -11.38
C ARG A 121 7.65 11.72 -10.66
N GLU A 122 6.60 12.47 -10.95
CA GLU A 122 6.34 13.76 -10.30
C GLU A 122 5.02 13.67 -9.51
N CYS A 123 5.05 14.13 -8.25
CA CYS A 123 3.85 14.25 -7.43
C CYS A 123 2.89 15.26 -8.07
N PRO A 124 1.62 14.89 -8.33
CA PRO A 124 0.67 15.78 -9.00
C PRO A 124 0.28 17.00 -8.15
N GLU A 125 0.48 16.94 -6.83
CA GLU A 125 0.06 18.00 -5.92
C GLU A 125 1.18 19.00 -5.59
N CYS A 126 2.40 18.52 -5.33
CA CYS A 126 3.51 19.39 -4.89
C CYS A 126 4.70 19.47 -5.85
N GLY A 127 4.69 18.70 -6.96
CA GLY A 127 5.74 18.71 -7.97
C GLY A 127 7.07 18.09 -7.53
N TYR A 128 7.11 17.41 -6.38
CA TYR A 128 8.30 16.68 -5.94
C TYR A 128 8.53 15.45 -6.82
N GLU A 129 9.79 15.19 -7.18
CA GLU A 129 10.12 14.17 -8.17
C GLU A 129 10.89 12.98 -7.55
N LEU A 130 10.49 11.77 -7.92
CA LEU A 130 11.18 10.53 -7.58
C LEU A 130 12.51 10.46 -8.33
N GLY A 131 13.59 10.21 -7.60
CA GLY A 131 14.98 10.26 -8.07
C GLY A 131 15.67 11.61 -7.89
N LYS A 132 14.92 12.64 -7.48
CA LYS A 132 15.45 14.00 -7.24
C LYS A 132 15.26 14.41 -5.79
N GLU A 133 14.16 15.06 -5.44
CA GLU A 133 13.85 15.45 -4.07
C GLU A 133 13.44 14.25 -3.21
N VAL A 134 12.81 13.24 -3.83
CA VAL A 134 12.32 12.01 -3.20
C VAL A 134 13.11 10.81 -3.70
N LYS A 135 13.57 9.93 -2.81
CA LYS A 135 14.22 8.65 -3.15
C LYS A 135 13.74 7.54 -2.23
N PHE A 136 13.65 6.31 -2.69
CA PHE A 136 13.43 5.16 -1.82
C PHE A 136 14.65 4.91 -0.93
N LEU A 137 14.44 4.61 0.35
CA LEU A 137 15.49 4.15 1.25
C LEU A 137 15.53 2.62 1.23
N LEU A 138 16.62 2.05 0.72
CA LEU A 138 16.90 0.62 0.81
C LEU A 138 17.86 0.39 1.98
N ASP A 139 17.33 0.04 3.14
CA ASP A 139 18.06 -0.25 4.38
C ASP A 139 18.27 -1.76 4.62
N SER A 140 17.86 -2.58 3.65
CA SER A 140 18.14 -4.01 3.61
C SER A 140 18.56 -4.44 2.20
N ASP A 141 19.26 -5.57 2.12
CA ASP A 141 19.60 -6.21 0.84
C ASP A 141 18.40 -6.98 0.24
N GLN A 142 17.19 -6.86 0.80
CA GLN A 142 16.00 -7.58 0.34
C GLN A 142 15.36 -6.85 -0.85
N CYS A 143 14.91 -7.61 -1.86
CA CYS A 143 14.27 -7.04 -3.04
C CYS A 143 12.93 -6.38 -2.65
N PRO A 144 12.74 -5.08 -2.92
CA PRO A 144 11.50 -4.38 -2.57
C PRO A 144 10.30 -4.82 -3.42
N HIS A 145 10.55 -5.46 -4.57
CA HIS A 145 9.49 -5.92 -5.47
C HIS A 145 8.96 -7.31 -5.11
N CYS A 146 9.82 -8.27 -4.73
CA CYS A 146 9.39 -9.65 -4.48
C CYS A 146 9.58 -10.14 -3.05
N GLY A 147 10.30 -9.40 -2.19
CA GLY A 147 10.62 -9.82 -0.83
C GLY A 147 11.57 -11.02 -0.71
N GLU A 148 11.76 -11.83 -1.74
CA GLU A 148 12.56 -13.07 -1.62
C GLU A 148 14.01 -12.90 -2.07
N GLY A 149 14.23 -12.17 -3.16
CA GLY A 149 15.56 -12.03 -3.75
C GLY A 149 16.42 -10.96 -3.11
N LYS A 150 17.71 -10.94 -3.46
CA LYS A 150 18.66 -9.96 -2.95
C LYS A 150 19.03 -8.89 -3.96
N ILE A 151 19.09 -7.64 -3.50
CA ILE A 151 19.58 -6.50 -4.25
C ILE A 151 20.56 -5.74 -3.38
N THR A 152 21.73 -5.39 -3.92
CA THR A 152 22.72 -4.59 -3.21
C THR A 152 23.18 -3.43 -4.08
N ARG A 153 23.88 -2.46 -3.49
CA ARG A 153 24.50 -1.37 -4.24
C ARG A 153 25.44 -1.83 -5.35
N SER A 154 26.13 -2.95 -5.18
CA SER A 154 27.05 -3.52 -6.18
C SER A 154 26.35 -4.43 -7.19
N ASN A 155 25.15 -4.92 -6.87
CA ASN A 155 24.33 -5.75 -7.72
C ASN A 155 22.86 -5.31 -7.63
N PRO A 156 22.46 -4.26 -8.38
CA PRO A 156 21.14 -3.63 -8.27
C PRO A 156 20.01 -4.45 -8.90
N LYS A 157 20.29 -5.68 -9.36
CA LYS A 157 19.31 -6.59 -9.95
C LYS A 157 19.02 -7.78 -9.05
N CYS A 158 17.73 -8.00 -8.80
CA CYS A 158 17.22 -9.11 -8.01
C CYS A 158 17.58 -10.46 -8.64
N SER A 159 18.12 -11.37 -7.82
CA SER A 159 18.47 -12.73 -8.24
C SER A 159 17.25 -13.59 -8.62
N GLU A 160 16.09 -13.33 -8.02
CA GLU A 160 14.91 -14.19 -8.16
C GLU A 160 13.91 -13.70 -9.20
N CYS A 161 13.52 -12.41 -9.14
CA CYS A 161 12.49 -11.87 -10.05
C CYS A 161 13.07 -11.05 -11.21
N GLY A 162 14.37 -10.77 -11.22
CA GLY A 162 15.02 -9.97 -12.25
C GLY A 162 14.70 -8.47 -12.21
N TYR A 163 13.94 -8.00 -11.22
CA TYR A 163 13.72 -6.57 -10.96
C TYR A 163 15.05 -5.84 -10.78
N GLU A 164 15.23 -4.71 -11.45
CA GLU A 164 16.45 -3.91 -11.41
C GLU A 164 16.14 -2.52 -10.86
N VAL A 165 16.82 -2.17 -9.78
CA VAL A 165 16.65 -0.88 -9.09
C VAL A 165 17.39 0.22 -9.87
N ASP A 166 16.70 1.32 -10.18
CA ASP A 166 17.36 2.52 -10.71
C ASP A 166 18.16 3.18 -9.57
N PRO A 167 19.51 3.28 -9.67
CA PRO A 167 20.33 3.87 -8.63
C PRO A 167 20.09 5.36 -8.40
N ASN A 168 19.39 6.05 -9.31
CA ASN A 168 18.99 7.44 -9.11
C ASN A 168 17.77 7.57 -8.18
N GLU A 169 16.89 6.58 -8.20
CA GLU A 169 15.63 6.55 -7.45
C GLU A 169 15.80 6.10 -6.01
N VAL A 170 16.98 5.62 -5.62
CA VAL A 170 17.22 5.02 -4.31
C VAL A 170 18.39 5.64 -3.56
N VAL A 171 18.34 5.52 -2.23
CA VAL A 171 19.43 5.73 -1.29
C VAL A 171 19.65 4.43 -0.54
N TRP A 172 20.91 4.03 -0.45
CA TRP A 172 21.31 2.85 0.32
C TRP A 172 21.59 3.27 1.76
N GLY A 173 20.91 2.62 2.72
CA GLY A 173 21.07 2.81 4.16
C GLY A 173 22.21 2.02 4.78
#